data_AF-A0A9D8J745-F1
#
_entry.id   AF-A0A9D8J745-F1
#
_cell.length_a   1.000
_cell.length_b   1.000
_cell.length_c   1.000
_cell.angle_alpha   90.00
_cell.angle_beta   90.00
_cell.angle_gamma   90.00
#
_symmetry.space_group_name_H-M   'P 1'
#
loop_
_entity.id
_entity.type
_entity.pdbx_description
1 polymer ?
#
loop_
_entity_poly.entity_id
_entity_poly.type
_entity_poly.pdbx_seq_one_letter_code
_entity_poly.pdbx_strand_id
1 'polypeptide(L)' 'MVNKPKNLIDERFEHAVSFVLSHEGGYSDDPDDDGGETKFGISKRSYPHVDVDALTVEQAK' A
#
# COMPACT_ATOMS: atom_id res chain seq x y z
N MET A 1 -19.77 15.02 27.70
CA MET A 1 -19.18 14.05 26.74
C MET A 1 -18.15 14.81 25.93
N VAL A 2 -16.86 14.67 26.25
CA VAL A 2 -15.80 15.42 25.58
C VAL A 2 -15.58 14.81 24.21
N ASN A 3 -15.79 15.60 23.15
CA ASN A 3 -15.32 15.25 21.81
C ASN A 3 -13.79 15.15 21.87
N LYS A 4 -13.29 13.91 21.98
CA LYS A 4 -11.87 13.64 21.84
C LYS A 4 -11.51 13.93 20.38
N PRO A 5 -10.51 14.78 20.08
CA PRO A 5 -10.07 14.96 18.71
C PRO A 5 -9.69 13.59 18.15
N LYS A 6 -10.16 13.27 16.93
CA LYS A 6 -9.62 12.15 16.16
C LYS A 6 -8.14 12.48 15.94
N ASN A 7 -7.25 11.86 16.70
CA ASN A 7 -5.86 11.78 16.29
C ASN A 7 -5.86 11.09 14.93
N LEU A 8 -5.38 11.80 13.91
CA LEU A 8 -5.52 11.42 12.50
C LEU A 8 -4.56 10.31 12.06
N ILE A 9 -3.86 9.69 13.02
CA ILE A 9 -2.96 8.55 12.80
C ILE A 9 -3.33 7.48 13.83
N ASP A 10 -3.80 6.32 13.37
CA ASP A 10 -3.87 5.13 14.23
C ASP A 10 -2.47 4.53 14.27
N GLU A 11 -1.77 4.72 15.38
CA GLU A 11 -0.40 4.22 15.59
C GLU A 11 -0.28 2.71 15.34
N ARG A 12 -1.35 1.93 15.58
CA ARG A 12 -1.33 0.49 15.32
C ARG A 12 -1.41 0.20 13.83
N PHE A 13 -2.19 0.99 13.08
CA PHE A 13 -2.24 0.88 11.63
C PHE A 13 -0.88 1.21 11.02
N GLU A 14 -0.28 2.34 11.40
CA GLU A 14 1.05 2.73 10.90
C GLU A 14 2.12 1.70 11.23
N HIS A 15 2.12 1.17 12.46
CA HIS A 15 3.04 0.11 12.84
C HIS A 15 2.83 -1.15 12.00
N ALA A 16 1.58 -1.58 11.81
CA ALA A 16 1.28 -2.77 11.03
C ALA A 16 1.68 -2.62 9.55
N VAL A 17 1.34 -1.49 8.92
CA VAL A 17 1.72 -1.21 7.53
C VAL A 17 3.22 -1.15 7.38
N SER A 18 3.92 -0.41 8.26
CA SER A 18 5.38 -0.31 8.23
C SER A 18 6.05 -1.67 8.42
N PHE A 19 5.50 -2.52 9.28
CA PHE A 19 6.03 -3.86 9.52
C PHE A 19 5.83 -4.78 8.30
N VAL A 20 4.68 -4.74 7.64
CA VAL A 20 4.45 -5.55 6.43
C VAL A 20 5.35 -5.08 5.30
N LEU A 21 5.37 -3.78 5.03
CA LEU A 21 6.16 -3.19 3.95
C LEU A 21 7.68 -3.37 4.13
N SER A 22 8.18 -3.53 5.37
CA SER A 22 9.61 -3.82 5.58
C SER A 22 10.02 -5.24 5.15
N HIS A 23 9.04 -6.14 5.00
CA HIS A 23 9.26 -7.53 4.58
C HIS A 23 8.79 -7.80 3.16
N GLU A 24 7.88 -6.98 2.61
CA GLU A 24 7.55 -7.02 1.20
C GLU A 24 8.70 -6.49 0.32
N GLY A 25 8.80 -7.05 -0.89
CA GLY A 25 9.64 -6.47 -1.93
C GLY A 25 9.12 -5.11 -2.39
N GLY A 26 9.79 -4.55 -3.39
CA GLY A 26 9.35 -3.31 -4.02
C GLY A 26 8.36 -3.53 -5.15
N TYR A 27 8.70 -2.99 -6.31
CA TYR A 27 7.97 -3.19 -7.56
C TYR A 27 8.27 -4.58 -8.16
N SER A 28 7.26 -5.23 -8.73
CA SER A 28 7.38 -6.45 -9.53
C SER A 28 6.49 -6.37 -10.76
N ASP A 29 7.01 -6.78 -11.92
CA ASP A 29 6.24 -6.96 -13.15
C ASP A 29 6.74 -8.22 -13.84
N ASP A 30 6.14 -9.35 -13.48
CA ASP A 30 6.47 -10.66 -14.04
C ASP A 30 5.42 -11.02 -15.09
N PRO A 31 5.80 -11.27 -16.36
CA PRO A 31 4.85 -11.62 -17.41
C PRO A 31 4.11 -12.94 -17.17
N ASP A 32 4.62 -13.81 -16.30
CA ASP A 32 3.97 -15.06 -15.90
C ASP A 32 3.09 -14.88 -14.62
N ASP A 33 3.11 -13.70 -13.98
CA ASP A 33 2.22 -13.37 -12.86
C ASP A 33 0.94 -12.71 -13.36
N ASP A 34 -0.19 -13.35 -13.09
CA ASP A 34 -1.50 -12.83 -13.47
C ASP A 34 -1.80 -11.45 -12.85
N GLY A 35 -1.10 -11.03 -11.79
CA GLY A 35 -1.20 -9.70 -11.19
C GLY A 35 -0.72 -8.57 -12.11
N GLY A 36 0.25 -8.85 -12.98
CA GLY A 36 1.03 -7.84 -13.69
C GLY A 36 1.78 -6.90 -12.73
N GLU A 37 2.10 -5.70 -13.19
CA GLU A 37 2.74 -4.65 -12.38
C GLU A 37 2.12 -4.53 -10.98
N THR A 38 2.94 -4.73 -9.95
CA THR A 38 2.53 -4.72 -8.55
C THR A 38 3.55 -3.98 -7.69
N LYS A 39 3.08 -3.16 -6.75
CA LYS A 39 3.92 -2.44 -5.78
C LYS A 39 3.15 -2.20 -4.49
N PHE A 40 3.78 -2.42 -3.34
CA PHE A 40 3.16 -2.27 -2.01
C PHE A 40 1.85 -3.07 -1.85
N GLY A 41 1.78 -4.26 -2.47
CA GLY A 41 0.58 -5.10 -2.48
C GLY A 41 -0.55 -4.66 -3.45
N ILE A 42 -0.36 -3.57 -4.21
CA ILE A 42 -1.35 -3.04 -5.16
C ILE A 42 -0.97 -3.47 -6.58
N SER A 43 -1.79 -4.33 -7.21
CA SER A 43 -1.59 -4.82 -8.57
C SER A 43 -2.39 -4.03 -9.60
N LYS A 44 -1.83 -3.85 -10.80
CA LYS A 44 -2.47 -3.17 -11.93
C LYS A 44 -3.73 -3.90 -12.38
N ARG A 45 -3.77 -5.23 -12.29
CA ARG A 45 -4.98 -6.02 -12.55
C ARG A 45 -6.14 -5.62 -11.65
N SER A 46 -5.91 -5.49 -10.34
CA SER A 46 -6.95 -5.12 -9.37
C SER A 46 -7.29 -3.63 -9.42
N TYR A 47 -6.31 -2.79 -9.77
CA TYR A 47 -6.42 -1.34 -9.80
C TYR A 47 -5.95 -0.76 -11.14
N PRO A 48 -6.70 -0.98 -12.24
CA PRO A 48 -6.25 -0.65 -13.60
C PRO A 48 -5.96 0.83 -13.84
N HIS A 49 -6.56 1.70 -13.03
CA HIS A 49 -6.40 3.16 -13.14
C HIS A 49 -5.25 3.73 -12.30
N VAL A 50 -4.62 2.92 -11.44
CA VAL A 50 -3.48 3.34 -10.64
C VAL A 50 -2.21 3.22 -11.48
N ASP A 51 -1.37 4.26 -11.43
CA ASP A 51 0.00 4.18 -11.92
C ASP A 51 0.83 3.47 -10.84
N VAL A 52 1.04 2.16 -11.03
CA VAL A 52 1.65 1.30 -10.01
C VAL A 52 3.14 1.58 -9.87
N ASP A 53 3.82 1.92 -10.97
CA ASP A 53 5.23 2.31 -10.96
C ASP A 53 5.45 3.59 -10.15
N ALA A 54 4.62 4.62 -10.39
CA ALA A 54 4.69 5.91 -9.69
C ALA A 54 4.09 5.90 -8.27
N LEU A 55 3.52 4.78 -7.81
CA LEU A 55 2.83 4.70 -6.51
C LEU A 55 3.79 4.97 -5.35
N THR A 56 3.33 5.78 -4.39
CA THR A 56 4.02 6.06 -3.13
C THR A 56 3.36 5.30 -1.97
N VAL A 57 4.10 5.06 -0.89
CA VAL A 57 3.58 4.38 0.31
C VAL A 57 2.37 5.10 0.90
N GLU A 58 2.37 6.44 0.90
CA GLU A 58 1.25 7.24 1.42
C GLU A 58 -0.02 7.14 0.56
N GLN A 59 0.12 6.85 -0.74
CA GLN A 59 -1.04 6.58 -1.61
C GLN A 59 -1.52 5.12 -1.50
N ALA A 60 -0.66 4.21 -1.06
CA ALA A 60 -0.97 2.79 -0.89
C ALA A 60 -1.64 2.48 0.47
N LYS A 61 -1.48 3.36 1.46
CA LYS A 61 -2.18 3.33 2.75
C LYS A 61 -3.65 3.74 2.59
#